data_AF-A0A2V7BY13-F1
#
_entry.id   AF-A0A2V7BY13-F1
#
_cell.length_a   1.000
_cell.length_b   1.000
_cell.length_c   1.000
_cell.angle_alpha   90.00
_cell.angle_beta   90.00
_cell.angle_gamma   90.00
#
_symmetry.space_group_name_H-M   'P 1'
#
loop_
_entity.id
_entity.type
_entity.pdbx_description
1 polymer ?
#
loop_
_entity_poly.entity_id
_entity_poly.type
_entity_poly.pdbx_seq_one_letter_code
_entity_poly.pdbx_strand_id
1 'polypeptide(L)'
;ADYDPEIIVLMPCGFTLERTVEEFTQIKFPAEWRRLNAVHEGRVYAVNGSAYFNRPGPRIGEGLKILAEVVHPEVFPRTTPPQAWRRLG
;
A
#
# COMPACT_ATOMS: atom_id res chain seq x y z
N ALA A 1 3.50 15.09 12.97
CA ALA A 1 4.48 14.03 12.68
C ALA A 1 5.74 14.74 12.22
N ASP A 2 6.92 14.25 12.60
CA ASP A 2 8.19 14.87 12.17
C ASP A 2 8.46 14.68 10.68
N TYR A 3 7.67 13.82 10.01
CA TYR A 3 7.67 13.57 8.58
C TYR A 3 6.24 13.61 8.03
N ASP A 4 6.09 14.12 6.81
CA ASP A 4 4.82 14.18 6.08
C ASP A 4 4.97 13.45 4.74
N PRO A 5 4.65 12.15 4.68
CA PRO A 5 4.84 11.36 3.48
C PRO A 5 3.80 11.73 2.43
N GLU A 6 4.23 11.71 1.18
CA GLU A 6 3.31 11.90 0.06
C GLU A 6 2.56 10.59 -0.28
N ILE A 7 3.13 9.41 0.03
CA ILE A 7 2.48 8.09 -0.18
C ILE A 7 2.61 7.26 1.09
N ILE A 8 1.52 6.54 1.44
CA ILE A 8 1.55 5.52 2.50
C ILE A 8 1.21 4.16 1.90
N VAL A 9 2.08 3.18 2.13
CA VAL A 9 1.86 1.77 1.73
C VAL A 9 1.72 0.90 2.98
N LEU A 10 0.55 0.31 3.17
CA LEU A 10 0.26 -0.67 4.20
C LEU A 10 0.73 -2.04 3.73
N MET A 11 1.80 -2.54 4.35
CA MET A 11 2.45 -3.81 4.00
C MET A 11 2.62 -4.73 5.22
N PRO A 12 1.54 -5.10 5.94
CA PRO A 12 1.64 -5.98 7.09
C PRO A 12 2.15 -7.38 6.70
N CYS A 13 3.02 -7.95 7.53
CA CYS A 13 3.55 -9.29 7.33
C CYS A 13 2.46 -10.36 7.47
N GLY A 14 2.44 -11.32 6.54
CA GLY A 14 1.52 -12.44 6.57
C GLY A 14 0.07 -12.13 6.20
N PHE A 15 -0.26 -10.88 5.84
CA PHE A 15 -1.62 -10.49 5.47
C PHE A 15 -1.84 -10.55 3.96
N THR A 16 -3.05 -10.95 3.56
CA THR A 16 -3.53 -10.76 2.19
C THR A 16 -3.97 -9.31 2.00
N LEU A 17 -4.30 -8.93 0.76
CA LEU A 17 -4.83 -7.62 0.47
C LEU A 17 -6.16 -7.39 1.22
N GLU A 18 -7.04 -8.39 1.19
CA GLU A 18 -8.38 -8.34 1.80
C GLU A 18 -8.29 -8.14 3.31
N ARG A 19 -7.43 -8.92 3.98
CA ARG A 19 -7.20 -8.77 5.42
C ARG A 19 -6.63 -7.39 5.77
N THR A 20 -5.70 -6.87 4.95
CA THR A 20 -5.13 -5.53 5.18
C THR A 20 -6.21 -4.45 5.07
N VAL A 21 -7.10 -4.56 4.08
CA VAL A 21 -8.24 -3.65 3.91
C VAL A 21 -9.20 -3.74 5.10
N GLU A 22 -9.57 -4.96 5.51
CA GLU A 22 -10.47 -5.19 6.64
C GLU A 22 -9.94 -4.56 7.93
N GLU A 23 -8.69 -4.84 8.28
CA GLU A 23 -8.04 -4.29 9.47
C GLU A 23 -7.94 -2.77 9.39
N PHE A 24 -7.58 -2.21 8.22
CA PHE A 24 -7.56 -0.77 8.01
C PHE A 24 -8.91 -0.09 8.30
N THR A 25 -10.02 -0.72 7.89
CA THR A 25 -11.37 -0.16 8.13
C THR A 25 -11.79 -0.17 9.60
N GLN A 26 -11.15 -1.00 10.43
CA GLN A 26 -11.45 -1.12 11.86
C GLN A 26 -10.56 -0.20 12.72
N ILE A 27 -9.46 0.31 12.18
CA ILE A 27 -8.52 1.16 12.92
C ILE A 27 -9.12 2.54 13.21
N LYS A 28 -9.08 2.93 14.48
CA LYS A 28 -9.31 4.31 14.91
C LYS A 28 -8.01 5.09 14.84
N PHE A 29 -7.82 5.82 13.75
CA PHE A 29 -6.64 6.67 13.59
C PHE A 29 -6.68 7.90 14.50
N PRO A 30 -5.52 8.35 15.01
CA PRO A 30 -5.42 9.60 15.75
C PRO A 30 -5.71 10.81 14.84
N ALA A 31 -6.00 11.98 15.42
CA ALA A 31 -6.36 13.17 14.65
C ALA A 31 -5.24 13.61 13.68
N GLU A 32 -4.00 13.35 14.07
CA GLU A 32 -2.76 13.53 13.31
C GLU A 32 -2.80 12.87 11.94
N TRP A 33 -3.44 11.69 11.84
CA TRP A 33 -3.48 10.91 10.60
C TRP A 33 -4.10 11.70 9.45
N ARG A 34 -5.20 12.40 9.73
CA ARG A 34 -5.90 13.21 8.72
C ARG A 34 -5.12 14.44 8.27
N ARG A 35 -4.03 14.79 8.97
CA ARG A 35 -3.15 15.92 8.61
C ARG A 35 -2.06 15.53 7.62
N LEU A 36 -1.84 14.24 7.36
CA LEU A 36 -0.80 13.80 6.42
C LEU A 36 -1.27 14.04 4.99
N ASN A 37 -0.38 14.55 4.13
CA ASN A 37 -0.69 14.82 2.73
C ASN A 37 -1.13 13.54 2.00
N ALA A 38 -0.46 12.42 2.23
CA ALA A 38 -0.88 11.12 1.68
C ALA A 38 -2.33 10.76 2.03
N VAL A 39 -2.82 11.13 3.22
CA VAL A 39 -4.21 10.81 3.61
C VAL A 39 -5.19 11.79 2.97
N HIS A 40 -4.83 13.07 2.92
CA HIS A 40 -5.65 14.11 2.33
C HIS A 40 -5.81 13.95 0.80
N GLU A 41 -4.71 13.67 0.09
CA GLU A 41 -4.69 13.44 -1.37
C GLU A 41 -5.17 12.03 -1.75
N GLY A 42 -5.42 11.20 -0.75
CA GLY A 42 -5.92 9.87 -0.97
C GLY A 42 -4.87 8.89 -1.51
N ARG A 43 -3.61 9.07 -1.15
CA ARG A 43 -2.47 8.26 -1.58
C ARG A 43 -2.09 7.24 -0.50
N VAL A 44 -3.11 6.56 0.03
CA VAL A 44 -2.97 5.41 0.95
C VAL A 44 -3.29 4.13 0.20
N TYR A 45 -2.36 3.18 0.24
CA TYR A 45 -2.44 1.93 -0.52
C TYR A 45 -2.27 0.73 0.40
N ALA A 46 -3.07 -0.32 0.18
CA ALA A 46 -2.83 -1.63 0.74
C ALA A 46 -2.21 -2.54 -0.31
N VAL A 47 -1.30 -3.42 0.11
CA VAL A 47 -0.69 -4.44 -0.73
C VAL A 47 -0.88 -5.83 -0.14
N ASN A 48 -0.83 -6.86 -0.97
CA ASN A 48 -0.74 -8.23 -0.48
C ASN A 48 0.68 -8.52 0.03
N GLY A 49 0.94 -8.14 1.28
CA GLY A 49 2.24 -8.29 1.93
C GLY A 49 2.73 -9.74 1.97
N SER A 50 1.83 -10.70 2.22
CA SER A 50 2.17 -12.13 2.31
C SER A 50 2.67 -12.70 0.98
N ALA A 51 2.04 -12.31 -0.13
CA ALA A 51 2.38 -12.83 -1.45
C ALA A 51 3.67 -12.21 -2.01
N TYR A 52 3.84 -10.89 -1.93
CA TYR A 52 4.84 -10.19 -2.74
C TYR A 52 6.05 -9.63 -1.98
N PHE A 53 5.95 -9.41 -0.67
CA PHE A 53 6.97 -8.66 0.06
C PHE A 53 7.66 -9.46 1.18
N ASN A 54 6.91 -10.31 1.88
CA ASN A 54 7.43 -11.01 3.06
C ASN A 54 7.96 -12.43 2.79
N ARG A 55 8.02 -12.84 1.51
CA ARG A 55 8.57 -14.13 1.05
C ARG A 55 9.54 -13.88 -0.11
N PRO A 56 10.79 -13.44 0.19
CA PRO A 56 11.70 -12.77 -0.74
C PRO A 56 12.41 -13.72 -1.73
N GLY A 57 11.78 -14.82 -2.12
CA GLY A 57 12.26 -15.67 -3.21
C GLY A 57 12.13 -14.97 -4.58
N PRO A 58 11.73 -15.67 -5.64
CA PRO A 58 11.69 -15.08 -7.00
C PRO A 58 10.72 -13.89 -7.16
N ARG A 59 9.92 -13.58 -6.13
CA ARG A 59 8.85 -12.57 -6.17
C ARG A 59 9.28 -11.16 -5.78
N ILE A 60 10.54 -10.93 -5.40
CA ILE A 60 11.02 -9.58 -5.08
C ILE A 60 10.88 -8.61 -6.27
N GLY A 61 11.08 -9.10 -7.50
CA GLY A 61 10.84 -8.32 -8.72
C GLY A 61 9.37 -7.95 -8.92
N GLU A 62 8.45 -8.84 -8.53
CA GLU A 62 7.00 -8.55 -8.57
C GLU A 62 6.61 -7.52 -7.51
N GLY A 63 7.18 -7.59 -6.30
CA GLY A 63 7.02 -6.57 -5.27
C GLY A 63 7.51 -5.19 -5.74
N LEU A 64 8.63 -5.13 -6.45
CA LEU A 64 9.15 -3.88 -7.03
C LEU A 64 8.20 -3.31 -8.09
N LYS A 65 7.65 -4.15 -8.98
CA LYS A 65 6.65 -3.71 -9.98
C LYS A 65 5.42 -3.12 -9.30
N ILE A 66 4.91 -3.74 -8.24
CA ILE A 66 3.78 -3.23 -7.46
C ILE A 66 4.08 -1.84 -6.91
N LEU A 67 5.27 -1.63 -6.32
CA LEU A 67 5.66 -0.31 -5.81
C LEU A 67 5.82 0.70 -6.94
N ALA A 68 6.37 0.31 -8.09
CA ALA A 68 6.50 1.20 -9.24
C ALA A 68 5.12 1.68 -9.74
N GLU A 69 4.14 0.77 -9.85
CA GLU A 69 2.75 1.10 -10.22
C GLU A 69 2.07 2.04 -9.21
N VAL A 70 2.40 1.92 -7.92
CA VAL A 70 1.84 2.76 -6.85
C VAL A 70 2.49 4.14 -6.81
N VAL A 71 3.81 4.21 -6.96
CA VAL A 71 4.59 5.45 -6.78
C VAL A 71 4.58 6.33 -8.03
N HIS A 72 4.66 5.72 -9.22
CA HIS A 72 4.75 6.44 -10.49
C HIS A 72 3.79 5.85 -11.54
N PRO A 73 2.45 5.90 -11.32
CA PRO A 73 1.46 5.32 -12.22
C PRO A 73 1.49 5.91 -13.64
N GLU A 74 2.00 7.13 -13.81
CA GLU A 74 2.21 7.81 -15.09
C GLU A 74 3.35 7.21 -15.93
N VAL A 75 4.32 6.56 -15.27
CA VAL A 75 5.44 5.86 -15.93
C VAL A 75 5.19 4.36 -15.98
N PHE A 76 4.62 3.80 -14.92
CA PHE A 76 4.35 2.37 -14.76
C PHE A 76 2.84 2.13 -14.63
N PRO A 77 2.13 1.95 -15.76
CA PRO A 77 0.70 1.63 -15.73
C PRO A 77 0.47 0.29 -15.05
N ARG A 78 -0.73 0.11 -14.48
CA ARG A 78 -1.08 -1.12 -13.76
C ARG A 78 -1.07 -2.34 -14.69
N THR A 79 -0.18 -3.28 -14.40
CA THR A 79 -0.04 -4.60 -15.04
C THR A 79 -0.21 -5.75 -14.05
N THR A 80 -0.02 -5.49 -12.75
CA THR A 80 -0.16 -6.51 -11.71
C THR A 80 -1.64 -6.87 -11.45
N PRO A 81 -1.92 -8.09 -10.93
CA PRO A 81 -3.27 -8.53 -10.65
C PRO A 81 -4.07 -7.58 -9.74
N PRO A 82 -5.42 -7.56 -9.83
CA PRO A 82 -6.27 -6.77 -8.94
C PRO A 82 -6.01 -7.00 -7.44
N GLN A 83 -5.63 -8.22 -7.07
CA GLN A 83 -5.36 -8.65 -5.69
C GLN A 83 -3.95 -8.27 -5.19
N ALA A 84 -3.12 -7.67 -6.04
CA ALA A 84 -1.77 -7.26 -5.67
C ALA A 84 -1.78 -6.04 -4.76
N TRP A 85 -2.62 -5.05 -5.08
CA TRP A 85 -2.74 -3.80 -4.32
C TRP A 85 -4.05 -3.06 -4.58
N ARG A 86 -4.42 -2.18 -3.66
CA ARG A 86 -5.62 -1.33 -3.73
C ARG A 86 -5.37 0.03 -3.10
N ARG A 87 -5.86 1.09 -3.73
CA ARG A 87 -5.99 2.44 -3.15
C ARG A 87 -7.16 2.48 -2.17
N LEU A 88 -6.96 2.99 -0.96
CA LEU A 88 -7.90 2.92 0.17
C LEU A 88 -8.72 4.19 0.41
N GLY A 89 -8.41 5.24 -0.32
CA GLY A 89 -8.92 6.58 -0.09
C GLY A 89 -7.84 7.48 -0.59
#